data_AF-A0A3B0KE26-F1
#
_entry.id   AF-A0A3B0KE26-F1
#
_cell.length_a   1.000
_cell.length_b   1.000
_cell.length_c   1.000
_cell.angle_alpha   90.00
_cell.angle_beta   90.00
_cell.angle_gamma   90.00
#
_symmetry.space_group_name_H-M   'P 1'
#
loop_
_entity.id
_entity.type
_entity.pdbx_description
1 polymer ?
#
loop_
_entity_poly.entity_id
_entity_poly.type
_entity_poly.pdbx_seq_one_letter_code
_entity_poly.pdbx_strand_id
1 'polypeptide(L)'
;MSNYSFGTCPYNKEHRIMLFRMPGHIVKCMKNYRGPPLQTCKYNAIHRVLDMEEHLKECEDYHKFTENNSFQMALSVRAQPIIYDEDAV
;
A
#
# COMPACT_ATOMS: atom_id res chain seq x y z
N MET A 1 -15.74 -20.88 15.52
CA MET A 1 -14.76 -20.93 14.42
C MET A 1 -13.95 -19.64 14.47
N SER A 2 -12.63 -19.73 14.56
CA SER A 2 -11.77 -18.56 14.68
C SER A 2 -11.73 -17.76 13.37
N ASN A 3 -12.13 -16.49 13.41
CA ASN A 3 -12.15 -15.54 12.28
C ASN A 3 -10.73 -15.04 11.92
N TYR A 4 -9.80 -15.95 11.62
CA TYR A 4 -8.47 -15.54 11.17
C TYR A 4 -8.44 -15.40 9.66
N SER A 5 -7.96 -14.25 9.17
CA SER A 5 -7.71 -14.03 7.76
C SER A 5 -6.37 -14.64 7.34
N PHE A 6 -6.35 -15.30 6.19
CA PHE A 6 -5.19 -15.97 5.62
C PHE A 6 -4.88 -15.39 4.24
N GLY A 7 -3.60 -15.32 3.90
CA GLY A 7 -3.10 -14.96 2.58
C GLY A 7 -2.08 -15.98 2.06
N THR A 8 -1.83 -15.92 0.76
CA THR A 8 -0.80 -16.73 0.09
C THR A 8 0.52 -15.97 0.08
N CYS A 9 1.64 -16.66 0.33
CA CYS A 9 2.95 -16.04 0.26
C CYS A 9 3.29 -15.64 -1.19
N PRO A 10 3.83 -14.43 -1.42
CA PRO A 10 4.16 -13.99 -2.77
C PRO A 10 5.43 -14.65 -3.35
N TYR A 11 6.27 -15.27 -2.51
CA TYR A 11 7.46 -16.01 -2.94
C TYR A 11 7.18 -17.49 -3.22
N ASN A 12 6.15 -18.08 -2.61
CA ASN A 12 5.76 -19.47 -2.82
C ASN A 12 4.24 -19.62 -2.67
N LYS A 13 3.56 -19.99 -3.76
CA LYS A 13 2.10 -20.18 -3.82
C LYS A 13 1.59 -21.32 -2.92
N GLU A 14 2.46 -22.25 -2.53
CA GLU A 14 2.12 -23.36 -1.62
C GLU A 14 1.99 -22.90 -0.16
N HIS A 15 2.57 -21.75 0.20
CA HIS A 15 2.50 -21.25 1.56
C HIS A 15 1.22 -20.44 1.80
N ARG A 16 0.36 -20.95 2.67
CA ARG A 16 -0.82 -20.24 3.19
C ARG A 16 -0.59 -19.82 4.65
N ILE A 17 -0.55 -18.52 4.89
CA ILE A 17 -0.11 -17.93 6.16
C ILE A 17 -1.20 -17.00 6.70
N MET A 18 -1.39 -16.97 8.02
CA MET A 18 -2.27 -15.98 8.64
C MET A 18 -1.73 -14.57 8.36
N LEU A 19 -2.59 -13.64 7.95
CA LEU A 19 -2.15 -12.31 7.48
C LEU A 19 -1.26 -11.59 8.51
N PHE A 20 -1.60 -11.67 9.80
CA PHE A 20 -0.80 -11.03 10.85
C PHE A 20 0.61 -11.64 11.02
N ARG A 21 0.84 -12.88 10.57
CA ARG A 21 2.15 -13.54 10.57
C ARG A 21 2.92 -13.34 9.26
N MET A 22 2.27 -12.81 8.23
CA MET A 22 2.84 -12.66 6.90
C MET A 22 4.12 -11.80 6.87
N PRO A 23 4.23 -10.66 7.59
CA PRO A 23 5.46 -9.86 7.59
C PRO A 23 6.70 -10.67 8.01
N GLY A 24 6.61 -11.39 9.12
CA GLY A 24 7.70 -12.24 9.61
C GLY A 24 7.98 -13.44 8.71
N HIS A 25 6.96 -13.97 8.03
CA HIS A 25 7.11 -15.06 7.06
C HIS A 25 7.91 -14.62 5.82
N ILE A 26 7.54 -13.47 5.25
CA ILE A 26 8.14 -12.93 4.00
C ILE A 26 9.65 -12.73 4.14
N VAL A 27 10.13 -12.19 5.27
CA VAL A 27 11.57 -11.98 5.50
C VAL A 27 12.36 -13.30 5.42
N LYS A 28 11.79 -14.40 5.90
CA LYS A 28 12.41 -15.73 5.83
C LYS A 28 12.29 -16.33 4.44
N CYS A 29 11.10 -16.26 3.84
CA CYS A 29 10.83 -16.85 2.54
C CYS A 29 11.63 -16.16 1.42
N MET A 30 11.84 -14.85 1.51
CA MET A 30 12.66 -14.06 0.58
C MET A 30 14.08 -14.59 0.46
N LYS A 31 14.70 -15.03 1.58
CA LYS A 31 16.09 -15.54 1.59
C LYS A 31 16.24 -16.84 0.80
N ASN A 32 15.19 -17.66 0.76
CA ASN A 32 15.18 -18.94 0.08
C ASN A 32 14.65 -18.86 -1.35
N TYR A 33 14.12 -17.70 -1.74
CA TYR A 33 13.55 -17.50 -3.05
C TYR A 33 14.63 -17.50 -4.14
N ARG A 34 14.37 -18.21 -5.24
CA ARG A 34 15.29 -18.39 -6.38
C ARG A 34 14.73 -17.86 -7.70
N GLY A 35 13.56 -17.22 -7.66
CA GLY A 35 12.93 -16.64 -8.84
C GLY A 35 13.40 -15.20 -9.11
N PRO A 36 12.76 -14.52 -10.08
CA PRO A 36 13.06 -13.13 -10.43
C PRO A 36 12.81 -12.15 -9.27
N PRO A 37 13.65 -11.12 -9.09
CA PRO A 37 13.53 -10.21 -7.96
C PRO A 37 12.15 -9.54 -7.92
N LEU A 38 11.48 -9.64 -6.78
CA LEU A 38 10.18 -9.03 -6.53
C LEU A 38 10.36 -7.68 -5.85
N GLN A 39 9.68 -6.68 -6.37
CA GLN A 39 9.59 -5.33 -5.79
C GLN A 39 8.63 -5.32 -4.60
N THR A 40 8.88 -4.42 -3.65
CA THR A 40 8.01 -4.25 -2.48
C THR A 40 7.01 -3.13 -2.76
N CYS A 41 5.71 -3.40 -2.52
CA CYS A 41 4.70 -2.35 -2.67
C CYS A 41 4.95 -1.22 -1.66
N LYS A 42 4.76 0.01 -2.12
CA LYS A 42 4.93 1.24 -1.32
C LYS A 42 3.82 1.43 -0.28
N TYR A 43 2.65 0.80 -0.49
CA TYR A 43 1.46 0.96 0.35
C TYR A 43 1.25 -0.21 1.31
N ASN A 44 1.81 -1.39 0.99
CA ASN A 44 1.77 -2.55 1.86
C ASN A 44 3.04 -3.39 1.75
N ALA A 45 3.83 -3.42 2.83
CA ALA A 45 5.10 -4.12 2.89
C ALA A 45 4.99 -5.66 2.79
N ILE A 46 3.78 -6.23 2.84
CA ILE A 46 3.51 -7.64 2.59
C ILE A 46 3.46 -7.95 1.09
N HIS A 47 3.06 -6.99 0.25
CA HIS A 47 2.99 -7.23 -1.19
C HIS A 47 4.41 -7.30 -1.78
N ARG A 48 4.63 -8.33 -2.60
CA ARG A 48 5.84 -8.55 -3.40
C ARG A 48 5.42 -8.88 -4.83
N VAL A 49 5.83 -8.07 -5.79
CA VAL A 49 5.33 -8.13 -7.18
C VAL A 49 6.45 -7.92 -8.19
N LEU A 50 6.29 -8.41 -9.42
CA LEU A 50 7.29 -8.22 -10.48
C LEU A 50 7.14 -6.85 -11.16
N ASP A 51 5.90 -6.46 -11.41
CA ASP A 51 5.54 -5.21 -12.04
C ASP A 51 4.70 -4.36 -11.08
N MET A 52 5.26 -3.23 -10.66
CA MET A 52 4.58 -2.30 -9.76
C MET A 52 3.50 -1.47 -10.48
N GLU A 53 3.66 -1.14 -11.75
CA GLU A 53 2.66 -0.36 -12.49
C GLU A 53 1.39 -1.17 -12.70
N GLU A 54 1.54 -2.44 -13.10
CA GLU A 54 0.44 -3.39 -13.20
C GLU A 54 -0.22 -3.61 -11.84
N HIS A 55 0.58 -3.82 -10.79
CA HIS A 55 0.08 -4.04 -9.43
C HIS A 55 -0.78 -2.90 -8.91
N LEU A 56 -0.38 -1.64 -9.15
CA LEU A 56 -1.11 -0.48 -8.61
C LEU A 56 -2.50 -0.31 -9.22
N LYS A 57 -2.78 -0.88 -10.41
CA LYS A 57 -4.12 -0.87 -10.99
C LYS A 57 -5.14 -1.62 -10.11
N GLU A 58 -4.70 -2.65 -9.41
CA GLU A 58 -5.55 -3.56 -8.62
C GLU A 58 -5.21 -3.57 -7.12
N CYS A 59 -4.24 -2.77 -6.67
CA CYS A 59 -3.80 -2.77 -5.28
C CYS A 59 -4.81 -2.08 -4.36
N GLU A 60 -5.49 -2.85 -3.51
CA GLU A 60 -6.48 -2.33 -2.56
C GLU A 60 -5.88 -1.30 -1.59
N ASP A 61 -4.66 -1.52 -1.08
CA ASP A 61 -3.99 -0.57 -0.18
C ASP A 61 -3.63 0.74 -0.88
N TYR A 62 -3.33 0.68 -2.18
CA TYR A 62 -3.12 1.88 -2.99
C TYR A 62 -4.43 2.66 -3.16
N HIS A 63 -5.50 1.97 -3.58
CA HIS A 63 -6.82 2.59 -3.75
C HIS A 63 -7.29 3.25 -2.45
N LYS A 64 -7.20 2.54 -1.32
CA LYS A 64 -7.52 3.10 0.01
C LYS A 64 -6.68 4.32 0.36
N PHE A 65 -5.39 4.30 0.04
CA PHE A 65 -4.51 5.45 0.28
C PHE A 65 -4.93 6.65 -0.58
N THR A 66 -5.26 6.45 -1.86
CA THR A 66 -5.65 7.53 -2.79
C THR A 66 -7.07 8.04 -2.56
N GLU A 67 -7.99 7.17 -2.15
CA GLU A 67 -9.38 7.51 -1.81
C GLU A 67 -9.48 8.23 -0.47
N ASN A 68 -8.40 8.25 0.32
CA ASN A 68 -8.42 8.84 1.65
C ASN A 68 -8.70 10.35 1.56
N ASN A 69 -9.96 10.71 1.78
CA ASN A 69 -10.55 12.03 1.61
C ASN A 69 -9.94 13.10 2.54
N SER A 70 -9.01 12.71 3.41
CA SER A 70 -8.22 13.59 4.28
C SER A 70 -7.67 14.83 3.58
N PHE A 71 -7.19 14.71 2.33
CA PHE A 71 -6.73 15.86 1.56
C PHE A 71 -7.88 16.79 1.16
N GLN A 72 -9.00 16.26 0.66
CA GLN A 72 -10.17 17.05 0.31
C GLN A 72 -10.83 17.69 1.54
N MET A 73 -10.84 16.99 2.68
CA MET A 73 -11.29 17.54 3.95
C MET A 73 -10.35 18.63 4.46
N ALA A 74 -9.03 18.45 4.35
CA ALA A 74 -8.07 19.50 4.70
C ALA A 74 -8.24 20.75 3.82
N LEU A 75 -8.50 20.57 2.52
CA LEU A 75 -8.79 21.67 1.60
C LEU A 75 -10.11 22.38 1.91
N SER A 76 -11.15 21.65 2.33
CA SER A 76 -12.45 22.27 2.65
C SER A 76 -12.44 23.07 3.95
N VAL A 77 -11.55 22.73 4.90
CA VAL A 77 -11.45 23.40 6.21
C VAL A 77 -10.39 24.53 6.20
N ARG A 78 -9.46 24.51 5.24
CA ARG A 78 -8.43 25.56 5.14
C ARG A 78 -9.07 26.88 4.70
N ALA A 79 -8.94 27.92 5.53
CA ALA A 79 -9.27 29.28 5.12
C ALA A 79 -8.41 29.68 3.91
N GLN A 80 -9.05 30.19 2.86
CA GLN A 80 -8.33 30.71 1.70
C GLN A 80 -7.44 31.88 2.14
N PRO A 81 -6.20 31.98 1.60
CA PRO A 81 -5.35 33.12 1.90
C PRO A 81 -6.05 34.40 1.44
N ILE A 82 -6.10 35.38 2.32
CA ILE A 82 -6.59 36.72 2.00
C ILE A 82 -5.52 37.36 1.12
N ILE A 83 -5.80 37.45 -0.17
CA ILE A 83 -4.97 38.22 -1.10
C ILE A 83 -5.34 39.67 -0.88
N TYR A 84 -4.41 40.46 -0.32
CA TYR A 84 -4.54 41.90 -0.31
C TYR A 84 -4.02 42.41 -1.65
N ASP A 85 -4.88 43.06 -2.44
CA ASP A 85 -4.45 43.76 -3.64
C ASP A 85 -3.62 44.98 -3.20
N GLU A 86 -2.29 44.86 -3.24
CA GLU A 86 -1.34 45.95 -2.91
C GLU A 86 -1.29 47.06 -3.99
N ASP A 87 -2.05 46.94 -5.08
CA ASP A 87 -1.92 47.81 -6.27
C ASP A 87 -3.10 48.78 -6.48
N ALA A 88 -3.91 49.06 -5.44
CA ALA A 88 -4.95 50.09 -5.49
C ALA A 88 -4.50 51.40 -4.81
N VAL A 89 -3.48 52.07 -5.36
CA VAL A 89 -3.13 53.48 -5.05
C VAL A 89 -2.99 54.27 -6.34
#